data_AF-A0A960JT65-F1
#
_entry.id   AF-A0A960JT65-F1
#
_cell.length_a   1.000
_cell.length_b   1.000
_cell.length_c   1.000
_cell.angle_alpha   90.00
_cell.angle_beta   90.00
_cell.angle_gamma   90.00
#
_symmetry.space_group_name_H-M   'P 1'
#
loop_
_entity.id
_entity.type
_entity.pdbx_description
1 polymer ?
#
loop_
_entity_poly.entity_id
_entity_poly.type
_entity_poly.pdbx_seq_one_letter_code
_entity_poly.pdbx_strand_id
1 'polypeptide(L)'
;MTSPGHIPSGSNSEPPVADTPMWLSHHWPSDYDRCSVIGGMHICRRCLVLYPVAFVSAVALSIGDWWTRDLDAVVLWLFPLPGVIEFVVDNLKLVAYSPRRQMLLTAPGAFAAGVGYVRYLDDTFDTLVWSVVGVYTFICVLAAVAGWMRKGTQPPS
;
A
#
# COMPACT_ATOMS: atom_id res chain seq x y z
N MET A 1 32.24 14.58 54.79
CA MET A 1 31.92 13.28 54.18
C MET A 1 30.64 13.45 53.38
N THR A 2 30.76 13.78 52.10
CA THR A 2 29.63 13.95 51.16
C THR A 2 29.51 12.68 50.33
N SER A 3 28.31 12.10 50.30
CA SER A 3 27.99 10.90 49.54
C SER A 3 28.07 11.18 48.03
N PRO A 4 28.65 10.29 47.20
CA PRO A 4 28.63 10.45 45.75
C PRO A 4 27.20 10.26 45.23
N GLY A 5 26.77 11.19 44.38
CA GLY A 5 25.47 11.15 43.70
C GLY A 5 25.36 9.95 42.76
N HIS A 6 24.26 9.22 42.88
CA HIS A 6 23.82 8.18 41.97
C HIS A 6 23.38 8.84 40.65
N ILE A 7 24.08 8.58 39.55
CA ILE A 7 23.62 8.96 38.20
C ILE A 7 22.62 7.90 37.75
N PRO A 8 21.35 8.23 37.49
CA PRO A 8 20.40 7.27 36.95
C PRO A 8 20.80 6.92 35.52
N SER A 9 21.17 5.65 35.32
CA SER A 9 21.29 5.03 34.00
C SER A 9 19.88 4.83 33.45
N GLY A 10 19.47 5.67 32.50
CA GLY A 10 18.09 5.67 32.03
C GLY A 10 17.84 6.53 30.81
N SER A 11 18.47 6.20 29.69
CA SER A 11 17.85 6.44 28.39
C SER A 11 18.29 5.35 27.43
N ASN A 12 17.47 4.30 27.31
CA ASN A 12 17.43 3.52 26.08
C ASN A 12 16.86 4.45 24.99
N SER A 13 17.68 5.40 24.54
CA SER A 13 17.42 6.12 23.31
C SER A 13 17.70 5.11 22.20
N GLU A 14 16.66 4.38 21.81
CA GLU A 14 16.62 3.74 20.50
C GLU A 14 17.15 4.78 19.49
N PRO A 15 18.18 4.44 18.69
CA PRO A 15 18.72 5.40 17.75
C PRO A 15 17.58 5.92 16.87
N PRO A 16 17.52 7.23 16.61
CA PRO A 16 16.45 7.80 15.77
C PRO A 16 16.44 7.01 14.46
N VAL A 17 15.35 6.28 14.24
CA VAL A 17 15.14 5.58 12.97
C VAL A 17 15.18 6.67 11.91
N ALA A 18 16.18 6.61 11.04
CA ALA A 18 16.33 7.59 9.98
C ALA A 18 14.97 7.72 9.28
N ASP A 19 14.41 8.93 9.26
CA ASP A 19 13.12 9.20 8.61
C ASP A 19 13.25 8.74 7.17
N THR A 20 12.68 7.57 6.86
CA THR A 20 12.65 7.07 5.50
C THR A 20 11.78 8.06 4.75
N PRO A 21 12.29 8.66 3.66
CA PRO A 21 11.54 9.71 2.99
C PRO A 21 10.17 9.18 2.57
N MET A 22 9.12 9.99 2.82
CA MET A 22 7.70 9.60 2.78
C MET A 22 7.23 8.92 1.49
N TRP A 23 7.95 9.07 0.39
CA TRP A 23 7.66 8.42 -0.89
C TRP A 23 7.92 6.90 -0.91
N LEU A 24 8.73 6.35 0.01
CA LEU A 24 9.06 4.91 0.07
C LEU A 24 8.18 4.14 1.07
N SER A 25 7.85 4.76 2.20
CA SER A 25 7.07 4.13 3.27
C SER A 25 5.58 4.50 3.20
N HIS A 26 5.24 5.75 2.88
CA HIS A 26 3.92 6.36 3.15
C HIS A 26 3.32 5.92 4.50
N HIS A 27 4.18 5.67 5.49
CA HIS A 27 3.80 5.18 6.80
C HIS A 27 4.55 6.00 7.82
N TRP A 28 3.83 6.44 8.85
CA TRP A 28 4.45 7.03 10.03
C TRP A 28 5.27 5.96 10.77
N PRO A 29 6.25 6.33 11.60
CA PRO A 29 7.06 5.37 12.35
C PRO A 29 6.24 4.37 13.18
N SER A 30 5.07 4.79 13.68
CA SER A 30 4.13 3.92 14.41
C SER A 30 3.50 2.80 13.59
N ASP A 31 3.58 2.87 12.26
CA ASP A 31 3.03 1.91 11.30
C ASP A 31 4.12 1.14 10.53
N TYR A 32 5.38 1.17 11.00
CA TYR A 32 6.49 0.46 10.34
C TYR A 32 6.37 -1.06 10.37
N ASP A 33 5.46 -1.63 11.17
CA ASP A 33 5.05 -3.03 11.08
C ASP A 33 4.44 -3.38 9.70
N ARG A 34 4.06 -2.36 8.91
CA ARG A 34 3.56 -2.45 7.52
C ARG A 34 4.66 -2.33 6.45
N CYS A 35 5.89 -2.00 6.86
CA CYS A 35 7.05 -1.89 5.99
C CYS A 35 8.02 -3.08 6.11
N SER A 36 8.63 -3.48 4.99
CA SER A 36 9.86 -4.27 4.96
C SER A 36 11.08 -3.35 4.97
N VAL A 37 12.22 -3.80 5.52
CA VAL A 37 13.46 -3.02 5.50
C VAL A 37 14.37 -3.54 4.39
N ILE A 38 14.72 -2.70 3.42
CA ILE A 38 15.64 -3.02 2.31
C ILE A 38 16.72 -1.93 2.25
N GLY A 39 17.99 -2.32 2.39
CA GLY A 39 19.10 -1.35 2.38
C GLY A 39 18.99 -0.28 3.48
N GLY A 40 18.40 -0.61 4.62
CA GLY A 40 18.15 0.34 5.73
C GLY A 40 16.93 1.24 5.55
N MET A 41 16.17 1.11 4.46
CA MET A 41 14.98 1.92 4.18
C MET A 41 13.69 1.14 4.43
N HIS A 42 12.68 1.78 5.03
CA HIS A 42 11.34 1.22 5.19
C HIS A 42 10.52 1.33 3.90
N ILE A 43 10.20 0.19 3.29
CA ILE A 43 9.40 0.11 2.06
C ILE A 43 8.07 -0.55 2.37
N CYS A 44 6.96 0.07 1.98
CA CYS A 44 5.63 -0.51 2.16
C CYS A 44 5.55 -1.90 1.49
N ARG A 45 5.06 -2.92 2.24
CA ARG A 45 4.94 -4.29 1.70
C ARG A 45 3.98 -4.39 0.51
N ARG A 46 2.94 -3.55 0.44
CA ARG A 46 2.08 -3.47 -0.74
C ARG A 46 2.85 -2.95 -1.95
N CYS A 47 3.60 -1.85 -1.79
CA CYS A 47 4.39 -1.26 -2.87
C CYS A 47 5.46 -2.22 -3.39
N LEU A 48 6.05 -3.02 -2.50
CA LEU A 48 7.03 -4.05 -2.85
C LEU A 48 6.45 -5.13 -3.77
N VAL A 49 5.14 -5.38 -3.72
CA VAL A 49 4.45 -6.27 -4.67
C VAL A 49 3.95 -5.48 -5.87
N LEU A 50 3.29 -4.35 -5.62
CA LEU A 50 2.59 -3.54 -6.62
C LEU A 50 3.51 -3.11 -7.75
N TYR A 51 4.60 -2.44 -7.45
CA TYR A 51 5.47 -1.86 -8.47
C TYR A 51 6.15 -2.89 -9.36
N PRO A 52 6.87 -3.91 -8.82
CA PRO A 52 7.54 -4.87 -9.71
C PRO A 52 6.54 -5.70 -10.52
N VAL A 53 5.42 -6.13 -9.93
CA VAL A 53 4.43 -6.92 -10.67
C VAL A 53 3.75 -6.07 -11.74
N ALA A 54 3.36 -4.83 -11.45
CA ALA A 54 2.76 -3.95 -12.44
C ALA A 54 3.73 -3.63 -13.58
N PHE A 55 5.00 -3.35 -13.26
CA PHE A 55 6.03 -3.08 -14.26
C PHE A 55 6.29 -4.29 -15.17
N VAL A 56 6.53 -5.47 -14.58
CA VAL A 56 6.77 -6.70 -15.35
C VAL A 56 5.56 -7.05 -16.22
N SER A 57 4.35 -6.90 -15.68
CA SER A 57 3.12 -7.14 -16.43
C SER A 57 2.99 -6.16 -17.60
N ALA A 58 3.19 -4.86 -17.37
CA ALA A 58 3.15 -3.87 -18.45
C ALA A 58 4.16 -4.18 -19.56
N VAL A 59 5.41 -4.47 -19.22
CA VAL A 59 6.45 -4.83 -20.19
C VAL A 59 6.06 -6.08 -20.98
N ALA A 60 5.65 -7.16 -20.29
CA ALA A 60 5.30 -8.43 -20.92
C ALA A 60 4.09 -8.30 -21.87
N LEU A 61 3.11 -7.47 -21.50
CA LEU A 61 1.92 -7.20 -22.29
C LEU A 61 2.20 -6.27 -23.48
N SER A 62 3.11 -5.28 -23.33
CA SER A 62 3.50 -4.38 -24.43
C SER A 62 4.25 -5.09 -25.56
N ILE A 63 4.99 -6.16 -25.27
CA ILE A 63 5.82 -6.87 -26.26
C ILE A 63 5.18 -8.16 -26.79
N GLY A 64 4.09 -8.62 -26.18
CA GLY A 64 3.46 -9.90 -26.48
C GLY A 64 2.18 -9.75 -27.30
N ASP A 65 1.94 -10.67 -28.22
CA ASP A 65 0.69 -10.83 -28.97
C ASP A 65 -0.31 -11.78 -28.29
N TRP A 66 0.08 -12.35 -27.15
CA TRP A 66 -0.68 -13.35 -26.40
C TRP A 66 -1.82 -12.77 -25.56
N TRP A 67 -1.91 -11.45 -25.40
CA TRP A 67 -2.94 -10.78 -24.62
C TRP A 67 -4.02 -10.16 -25.50
N THR A 68 -5.28 -10.53 -25.26
CA THR A 68 -6.42 -9.91 -25.92
C THR A 68 -6.98 -8.74 -25.10
N ARG A 69 -7.29 -7.64 -25.79
CA ARG A 69 -7.91 -6.45 -25.20
C ARG A 69 -9.33 -6.69 -24.69
N ASP A 70 -9.97 -7.78 -25.11
CA ASP A 70 -11.32 -8.14 -24.64
C ASP A 70 -11.36 -8.45 -23.14
N LEU A 71 -10.22 -8.84 -22.54
CA LEU A 71 -10.11 -9.14 -21.12
C LEU A 71 -9.85 -7.89 -20.26
N ASP A 72 -9.46 -6.76 -20.86
CA ASP A 72 -9.00 -5.58 -20.12
C ASP A 72 -10.06 -5.09 -19.14
N ALA A 73 -11.33 -5.00 -19.55
CA ALA A 73 -12.41 -4.55 -18.68
C ALA A 73 -12.60 -5.48 -17.47
N VAL A 74 -12.61 -6.79 -17.70
CA VAL A 74 -12.76 -7.77 -16.62
C VAL A 74 -11.59 -7.72 -15.66
N VAL A 75 -10.37 -7.64 -16.18
CA VAL A 75 -9.14 -7.61 -15.37
C VAL A 75 -9.07 -6.31 -14.56
N LEU A 76 -9.26 -5.16 -15.20
CA LEU A 76 -9.18 -3.85 -14.54
C LEU A 76 -10.23 -3.69 -13.45
N TRP A 77 -11.45 -4.19 -13.65
CA TRP A 77 -12.46 -4.16 -12.60
C TRP A 77 -12.22 -5.23 -11.53
N LEU A 78 -12.02 -6.50 -11.88
CA LEU A 78 -12.10 -7.57 -10.89
C LEU A 78 -10.81 -7.81 -10.12
N PHE A 79 -9.65 -7.65 -10.74
CA PHE A 79 -8.38 -8.02 -10.10
C PHE A 79 -7.98 -7.08 -8.96
N PRO A 80 -8.27 -5.76 -8.99
CA PRO A 80 -8.02 -4.92 -7.81
C PRO A 80 -8.94 -5.21 -6.63
N LEU A 81 -10.11 -5.82 -6.83
CA LEU A 81 -11.14 -6.00 -5.79
C LEU A 81 -10.62 -6.65 -4.51
N PRO A 82 -9.86 -7.76 -4.53
CA PRO A 82 -9.39 -8.37 -3.29
C PRO A 82 -8.50 -7.43 -2.47
N GLY A 83 -7.65 -6.64 -3.13
CA GLY A 83 -6.80 -5.64 -2.48
C GLY A 83 -7.60 -4.47 -1.93
N VAL A 84 -8.61 -3.98 -2.67
CA VAL A 84 -9.51 -2.92 -2.21
C VAL A 84 -10.34 -3.38 -1.01
N ILE A 85 -10.91 -4.59 -1.05
CA ILE A 85 -11.65 -5.17 0.07
C ILE A 85 -10.76 -5.27 1.30
N GLU A 86 -9.53 -5.79 1.15
CA GLU A 86 -8.57 -5.89 2.25
C GLU A 86 -8.20 -4.51 2.81
N PHE A 87 -7.98 -3.51 1.94
CA PHE A 87 -7.74 -2.13 2.34
C PHE A 87 -8.88 -1.58 3.19
N VAL A 88 -10.13 -1.76 2.73
CA VAL A 88 -11.33 -1.26 3.40
C VAL A 88 -11.46 -1.89 4.79
N VAL A 89 -11.39 -3.22 4.89
CA VAL A 89 -11.59 -3.91 6.18
C VAL A 89 -10.45 -3.63 7.18
N ASP A 90 -9.22 -3.44 6.70
CA ASP A 90 -8.07 -3.06 7.54
C ASP A 90 -8.18 -1.61 8.05
N ASN A 91 -8.63 -0.66 7.21
CA ASN A 91 -8.86 0.72 7.64
C ASN A 91 -10.02 0.84 8.63
N LEU A 92 -11.06 0.03 8.46
CA LEU A 92 -12.20 -0.04 9.38
C LEU A 92 -11.90 -0.85 10.65
N LYS A 93 -10.68 -1.41 10.79
CA LYS A 93 -10.22 -2.24 11.92
C LYS A 93 -11.10 -3.46 12.19
N LEU A 94 -11.68 -4.04 11.13
CA LEU A 94 -12.53 -5.22 11.21
C LEU A 94 -11.74 -6.53 11.23
N VAL A 95 -10.48 -6.50 10.81
CA VAL A 95 -9.60 -7.67 10.75
C VAL A 95 -8.21 -7.28 11.25
N ALA A 96 -7.53 -8.18 11.97
CA ALA A 96 -6.15 -7.99 12.38
C ALA A 96 -5.20 -7.95 11.17
N TYR A 97 -4.21 -7.07 11.21
CA TYR A 97 -3.22 -6.94 10.15
C TYR A 97 -2.46 -8.26 9.91
N SER A 98 -2.23 -8.58 8.65
CA SER A 98 -1.44 -9.76 8.24
C SER A 98 -0.61 -9.42 7.00
N PRO A 99 0.74 -9.40 7.09
CA PRO A 99 1.60 -9.03 5.98
C PRO A 99 1.45 -9.98 4.78
N ARG A 100 1.31 -11.29 5.04
CA ARG A 100 1.16 -12.30 3.98
C ARG A 100 -0.13 -12.08 3.19
N ARG A 101 -1.26 -11.88 3.89
CA ARG A 101 -2.55 -11.60 3.25
C ARG A 101 -2.49 -10.32 2.43
N GLN A 102 -1.92 -9.26 3.01
CA GLN A 102 -1.77 -7.98 2.34
C GLN A 102 -0.98 -8.10 1.03
N MET A 103 0.15 -8.80 1.04
CA MET A 103 0.96 -9.02 -0.16
C MET A 103 0.22 -9.87 -1.21
N LEU A 104 -0.39 -10.98 -0.81
CA LEU A 104 -1.11 -11.88 -1.71
C LEU A 104 -2.29 -11.19 -2.40
N LEU A 105 -3.09 -10.43 -1.65
CA LEU A 105 -4.26 -9.76 -2.20
C LEU A 105 -3.90 -8.50 -3.01
N THR A 106 -2.67 -8.00 -2.92
CA THR A 106 -2.17 -6.91 -3.76
C THR A 106 -1.77 -7.39 -5.16
N ALA A 107 -1.27 -8.62 -5.30
CA ALA A 107 -0.69 -9.12 -6.55
C ALA A 107 -1.66 -9.08 -7.76
N PRO A 108 -2.95 -9.47 -7.64
CA PRO A 108 -3.87 -9.36 -8.77
C PRO A 108 -4.08 -7.90 -9.19
N GLY A 109 -4.28 -6.99 -8.23
CA GLY A 109 -4.41 -5.55 -8.51
C GLY A 109 -3.16 -4.97 -9.16
N ALA A 110 -1.97 -5.49 -8.82
CA ALA A 110 -0.72 -5.10 -9.45
C ALA A 110 -0.64 -5.53 -10.91
N PHE A 111 -1.07 -6.74 -11.24
CA PHE A 111 -1.18 -7.18 -12.63
C PHE A 111 -2.14 -6.29 -13.43
N ALA A 112 -3.32 -5.98 -12.85
CA ALA A 112 -4.27 -5.04 -13.46
C ALA A 112 -3.70 -3.63 -13.64
N ALA A 113 -2.90 -3.13 -12.70
CA ALA A 113 -2.19 -1.87 -12.88
C ALA A 113 -1.24 -1.92 -14.09
N GLY A 114 -0.58 -3.06 -14.33
CA GLY A 114 0.19 -3.30 -15.55
C GLY A 114 -0.64 -3.17 -16.84
N VAL A 115 -1.80 -3.84 -16.90
CA VAL A 115 -2.78 -3.68 -18.01
C VAL A 115 -3.18 -2.21 -18.19
N GLY A 116 -3.48 -1.53 -17.08
CA GLY A 116 -3.84 -0.12 -17.06
C GLY A 116 -2.74 0.79 -17.60
N TYR A 117 -1.47 0.51 -17.27
CA TYR A 117 -0.33 1.27 -17.81
C TYR A 117 -0.21 1.13 -19.32
N VAL A 118 -0.37 -0.07 -19.87
CA VAL A 118 -0.33 -0.27 -21.33
C VAL A 118 -1.43 0.53 -21.99
N ARG A 119 -2.68 0.44 -21.49
CA ARG A 119 -3.81 1.24 -22.01
C ARG A 119 -3.57 2.74 -21.89
N TYR A 120 -3.01 3.20 -20.77
CA TYR A 120 -2.69 4.61 -20.56
C TYR A 120 -1.63 5.12 -21.53
N LEU A 121 -0.63 4.30 -21.88
CA LEU A 121 0.37 4.65 -22.88
C LEU A 121 -0.22 4.74 -24.28
N ASP A 122 -1.25 3.93 -24.58
CA ASP A 122 -1.98 3.97 -25.86
C ASP A 122 -2.94 5.18 -25.92
N ASP A 123 -3.70 5.41 -24.85
CA ASP A 123 -4.62 6.53 -24.67
C ASP A 123 -4.60 7.02 -23.21
N THR A 124 -3.95 8.17 -23.01
CA THR A 124 -3.84 8.85 -21.72
C THR A 124 -5.20 9.11 -21.07
N PHE A 125 -6.28 9.27 -21.85
CA PHE A 125 -7.63 9.57 -21.37
C PHE A 125 -8.57 8.37 -21.47
N ASP A 126 -8.03 7.15 -21.53
CA ASP A 126 -8.80 5.91 -21.59
C ASP A 126 -9.86 5.89 -20.47
N THR A 127 -11.13 5.94 -20.88
CA THR A 127 -12.26 6.09 -19.96
C THR A 127 -12.40 4.88 -19.03
N LEU A 128 -12.03 3.67 -19.48
CA LEU A 128 -12.09 2.47 -18.66
C LEU A 128 -11.07 2.54 -17.52
N VAL A 129 -9.82 2.90 -17.82
CA VAL A 129 -8.76 3.09 -16.81
C VAL A 129 -9.19 4.14 -15.79
N TRP A 130 -9.60 5.32 -16.23
CA TRP A 130 -9.97 6.41 -15.33
C TRP A 130 -11.24 6.14 -14.52
N SER A 131 -12.20 5.39 -15.07
CA SER A 131 -13.40 4.98 -14.33
C SER A 131 -13.05 4.05 -13.17
N VAL A 132 -12.20 3.05 -13.42
CA VAL A 132 -11.73 2.10 -12.39
C VAL A 132 -10.92 2.82 -11.32
N VAL A 133 -9.96 3.65 -11.73
CA VAL A 133 -9.15 4.47 -10.81
C VAL A 133 -10.03 5.37 -9.96
N GLY A 134 -10.99 6.08 -10.57
CA GLY A 134 -11.91 6.97 -9.88
C GLY A 134 -12.75 6.24 -8.84
N VAL A 135 -13.39 5.12 -9.21
CA VAL A 135 -14.25 4.35 -8.32
C VAL A 135 -13.47 3.76 -7.14
N TYR A 136 -12.33 3.10 -7.40
CA TYR A 136 -11.56 2.49 -6.31
C TYR A 136 -10.85 3.50 -5.43
N THR A 137 -10.38 4.61 -5.99
CA THR A 137 -9.84 5.72 -5.19
C THR A 137 -10.90 6.26 -4.26
N PHE A 138 -12.11 6.53 -4.78
CA PHE A 138 -13.22 7.02 -3.97
C PHE A 138 -13.57 6.07 -2.81
N ILE A 139 -13.69 4.78 -3.08
CA ILE A 139 -13.97 3.75 -2.05
C ILE A 139 -12.88 3.73 -0.97
N CYS A 140 -11.61 3.70 -1.39
CA CYS A 140 -10.47 3.67 -0.45
C CYS A 140 -10.40 4.94 0.40
N VAL A 141 -10.63 6.11 -0.19
CA VAL A 141 -10.67 7.40 0.53
C VAL A 141 -11.80 7.39 1.57
N LEU A 142 -13.02 6.96 1.21
CA LEU A 142 -14.12 6.86 2.15
C LEU A 142 -13.80 5.94 3.34
N ALA A 143 -13.19 4.78 3.08
CA ALA A 143 -12.81 3.85 4.14
C ALA A 143 -11.71 4.42 5.06
N ALA A 144 -10.71 5.09 4.50
CA ALA A 144 -9.65 5.74 5.27
C ALA A 144 -10.21 6.87 6.16
N VAL A 145 -11.08 7.72 5.60
CA VAL A 145 -11.75 8.80 6.34
C VAL A 145 -12.64 8.24 7.45
N ALA A 146 -13.44 7.20 7.17
CA ALA A 146 -14.29 6.56 8.16
C ALA A 146 -13.46 5.91 9.29
N GLY A 147 -12.34 5.26 8.95
CA GLY A 147 -11.39 4.72 9.92
C GLY A 147 -10.78 5.79 10.81
N TRP A 148 -10.38 6.93 10.23
CA TRP A 148 -9.84 8.07 10.97
C TRP A 148 -10.86 8.69 11.93
N MET A 149 -12.08 8.92 11.46
CA MET A 149 -13.17 9.47 12.28
C MET A 149 -13.47 8.58 13.50
N ARG A 150 -13.45 7.26 13.34
CA ARG A 150 -13.64 6.31 14.46
C ARG A 150 -12.53 6.40 15.50
N LYS A 151 -11.27 6.57 15.07
CA LYS A 151 -10.13 6.71 15.98
C LYS A 151 -10.23 7.99 16.84
N GLY A 152 -10.71 9.10 16.26
CA GLY A 152 -10.92 10.35 17.00
C GLY A 152 -12.00 10.29 18.08
N THR A 153 -12.90 9.30 18.02
CA THR A 153 -13.97 9.10 19.01
C THR A 153 -13.62 8.15 20.15
N GLN A 154 -12.50 7.42 20.07
CA GLN A 154 -12.10 6.50 21.14
C GLN A 154 -11.30 7.26 22.22
N PRO A 155 -11.66 7.14 23.51
CA PRO A 155 -10.88 7.73 24.59
C PRO A 155 -9.46 7.12 24.63
N PRO A 156 -8.43 7.90 25.00
CA PRO A 156 -7.08 7.38 25.12
C PRO A 156 -7.05 6.24 26.16
N SER A 157 -6.50 5.09 25.74
CA SER A 157 -6.24 3.92 26.60
C SER A 157 -5.00 4.12 27.47
#